data_AF-A0A7S2QF78-F1
#
_entry.id   AF-A0A7S2QF78-F1
#
_cell.length_a   1.000
_cell.length_b   1.000
_cell.length_c   1.000
_cell.angle_alpha   90.00
_cell.angle_beta   90.00
_cell.angle_gamma   90.00
#
_symmetry.space_group_name_H-M   'P 1'
#
loop_
_entity.id
_entity.type
_entity.pdbx_description
1 polymer ?
#
loop_
_entity_poly.entity_id
_entity_poly.type
_entity_poly.pdbx_seq_one_letter_code
_entity_poly.pdbx_strand_id
1 'polypeptide(L)'
;MTMCLGLVVVEFTLNRFPVLTVLFPGMFAIRERRFYFFDVEVVDIAIGTKLRDNARMIVRATLCVVLSYLWQHCVLSTEQVVGTNFPENQCLDGQDCFASELHFLTVFKRQHEAVNCSSEEKPDFPSKMVVSCIKFVKPVASTWLMHLAIAHSVTQLNLKVFEILVWVAGNSTVVRRGIFVLMCISVVLVIALFFSGVLAEFNASWLSFVMTFSLPIFLHSVYRSGKVLQQVTREVSQKIAHQVEEHMEEALAGFDMQTGADDDLIVSGMSGVSPSSGRLAGPNVPLEPRASRSQLSQLALGARKAGSRVANALRGSKGQAPTTSQPGSSLASEDDDYDNSQALDGSRT
;
A
#
# COMPACT_ATOMS: atom_id res chain seq x y z
N MET A 1 24.16 2.03 13.02
CA MET A 1 24.32 0.62 13.46
C MET A 1 23.03 0.05 14.06
N THR A 2 22.34 0.79 14.93
CA THR A 2 21.05 0.40 15.54
C THR A 2 19.96 0.06 14.51
N MET A 3 19.79 0.88 13.46
CA MET A 3 18.83 0.60 12.38
C MET A 3 19.10 -0.74 11.69
N CYS A 4 20.37 -1.03 11.37
CA CYS A 4 20.75 -2.28 10.73
C CYS A 4 20.40 -3.50 11.59
N LEU A 5 20.65 -3.40 12.91
CA LEU A 5 20.31 -4.47 13.85
C LEU A 5 18.79 -4.68 13.95
N GLY A 6 18.01 -3.60 13.96
CA GLY A 6 16.54 -3.68 13.88
C GLY A 6 16.06 -4.37 12.61
N LEU A 7 16.62 -4.04 11.44
CA LEU A 7 16.30 -4.70 10.19
C LEU A 7 16.62 -6.21 10.21
N VAL A 8 17.74 -6.61 10.82
CA VAL A 8 18.13 -8.02 10.96
C VAL A 8 17.15 -8.78 11.87
N VAL A 9 16.74 -8.19 13.00
CA VAL A 9 15.76 -8.82 13.91
C VAL A 9 14.40 -8.99 13.23
N VAL A 10 13.95 -7.99 12.47
CA VAL A 10 12.69 -8.10 11.72
C VAL A 10 12.81 -9.14 10.61
N GLU A 11 13.94 -9.17 9.90
CA GLU A 11 14.20 -10.17 8.87
C GLU A 11 14.15 -11.59 9.44
N PHE A 12 14.80 -11.81 10.58
CA PHE A 12 14.74 -13.07 11.30
C PHE A 12 13.29 -13.44 11.67
N THR A 13 12.52 -12.48 12.18
CA THR A 13 11.11 -12.68 12.58
C THR A 13 10.23 -13.03 11.37
N LEU A 14 10.39 -12.33 10.23
CA LEU A 14 9.64 -12.58 9.00
C LEU A 14 9.99 -13.92 8.32
N ASN A 15 11.21 -14.42 8.55
CA ASN A 15 11.63 -15.72 8.06
C ASN A 15 11.17 -16.86 8.98
N ARG A 16 11.12 -16.62 10.30
CA ARG A 16 10.82 -17.65 11.28
C ARG A 16 9.32 -17.89 11.50
N PHE A 17 8.49 -16.85 11.39
CA PHE A 17 7.07 -16.88 11.71
C PHE A 17 6.20 -16.59 10.48
N PRO A 18 4.96 -17.10 10.40
CA PRO A 18 4.01 -16.81 9.32
C PRO A 18 3.37 -15.43 9.48
N VAL A 19 4.18 -14.39 9.72
CA VAL A 19 3.72 -13.01 9.98
C VAL A 19 2.96 -12.42 8.78
N LEU A 20 3.26 -12.88 7.57
CA LEU A 20 2.64 -12.37 6.35
C LEU A 20 1.12 -12.53 6.31
N THR A 21 0.56 -13.61 6.86
CA THR A 21 -0.90 -13.80 6.90
C THR A 21 -1.58 -12.86 7.90
N VAL A 22 -0.86 -12.45 8.94
CA VAL A 22 -1.34 -11.45 9.92
C VAL A 22 -1.27 -10.04 9.34
N LEU A 23 -0.18 -9.73 8.62
CA LEU A 23 0.02 -8.40 8.00
C LEU A 23 -0.88 -8.16 6.79
N PHE A 24 -1.20 -9.20 6.03
CA PHE A 24 -2.03 -9.09 4.82
C PHE A 24 -3.21 -10.07 4.84
N PRO A 25 -4.22 -9.85 5.70
CA PRO A 25 -5.29 -10.81 5.90
C PRO A 25 -6.19 -11.05 4.68
N GLY A 26 -6.32 -10.08 3.76
CA GLY A 26 -7.09 -10.27 2.52
C GLY A 26 -6.26 -10.75 1.33
N MET A 27 -4.93 -10.65 1.40
CA MET A 27 -4.05 -11.10 0.33
C MET A 27 -3.61 -12.56 0.51
N PHE A 28 -3.27 -12.97 1.74
CA PHE A 28 -2.79 -14.32 2.04
C PHE A 28 -3.71 -15.01 3.03
N ALA A 29 -4.23 -16.18 2.64
CA ALA A 29 -4.98 -17.04 3.54
C ALA A 29 -4.44 -18.47 3.46
N ILE A 30 -4.41 -19.16 4.62
CA ILE A 30 -4.13 -20.59 4.68
C ILE A 30 -5.42 -21.25 5.15
N ARG A 31 -6.05 -22.05 4.31
CA ARG A 31 -7.25 -22.84 4.64
C ARG A 31 -6.95 -24.30 4.32
N GLU A 32 -7.21 -25.21 5.24
CA GLU A 32 -7.08 -26.66 5.00
C GLU A 32 -5.72 -27.10 4.43
N ARG A 33 -4.62 -26.49 4.91
CA ARG A 33 -3.24 -26.72 4.42
C ARG A 33 -2.97 -26.26 2.98
N ARG A 34 -3.92 -25.58 2.34
CA ARG A 34 -3.76 -24.96 1.01
C ARG A 34 -3.46 -23.46 1.16
N PHE A 35 -2.62 -22.95 0.27
CA PHE A 35 -2.23 -21.54 0.26
C PHE A 35 -3.09 -20.78 -0.76
N TYR A 36 -3.77 -19.74 -0.29
CA TYR A 36 -4.65 -18.89 -1.08
C TYR A 36 -4.06 -17.50 -1.23
N PHE A 37 -4.17 -16.96 -2.43
CA PHE A 37 -3.78 -15.60 -2.77
C PHE A 37 -4.97 -14.87 -3.41
N PHE A 38 -5.53 -13.86 -2.73
CA PHE A 38 -6.82 -13.23 -3.09
C PHE A 38 -7.94 -14.25 -3.36
N ASP A 39 -8.11 -15.20 -2.44
CA ASP A 39 -9.04 -16.35 -2.55
C ASP A 39 -8.78 -17.32 -3.72
N VAL A 40 -7.69 -17.15 -4.47
CA VAL A 40 -7.28 -18.10 -5.50
C VAL A 40 -6.28 -19.10 -4.93
N GLU A 41 -6.58 -20.39 -5.07
CA GLU A 41 -5.66 -21.46 -4.63
C GLU A 41 -4.39 -21.45 -5.49
N VAL A 42 -3.23 -21.32 -4.83
CA VAL A 42 -1.91 -21.40 -5.47
C VAL A 42 -1.36 -22.80 -5.26
N VAL A 43 -1.47 -23.63 -6.29
CA VAL A 43 -1.01 -25.03 -6.25
C VAL A 43 0.52 -25.13 -6.33
N ASP A 44 1.18 -24.22 -7.06
CA ASP A 44 2.63 -24.23 -7.26
C ASP A 44 3.38 -23.53 -6.11
N ILE A 45 4.22 -24.30 -5.41
CA ILE A 45 5.09 -23.84 -4.32
C ILE A 45 6.08 -22.76 -4.82
N ALA A 46 6.59 -22.87 -6.06
CA ALA A 46 7.52 -21.90 -6.63
C ALA A 46 6.85 -20.53 -6.89
N ILE A 47 5.55 -20.52 -7.20
CA ILE A 47 4.77 -19.28 -7.33
C ILE A 47 4.49 -18.68 -5.94
N GLY A 48 4.08 -19.52 -4.99
CA GLY A 48 3.81 -19.10 -3.61
C GLY A 48 5.03 -18.49 -2.92
N THR A 49 6.22 -19.06 -3.13
CA THR A 49 7.49 -18.53 -2.61
C THR A 49 7.82 -17.16 -3.22
N LYS A 50 7.70 -17.00 -4.54
CA LYS A 50 7.89 -15.70 -5.22
C LYS A 50 6.95 -14.62 -4.69
N LEU A 51 5.67 -14.94 -4.46
CA LEU A 51 4.70 -14.00 -3.89
C LEU A 51 5.07 -13.58 -2.46
N ARG A 52 5.48 -14.54 -1.63
CA ARG A 52 5.95 -14.27 -0.27
C ARG A 52 7.19 -13.39 -0.25
N ASP A 53 8.14 -13.62 -1.15
CA ASP A 53 9.36 -12.82 -1.22
C ASP A 53 9.09 -11.37 -1.66
N ASN A 54 8.18 -11.16 -2.62
CA ASN A 54 7.74 -9.80 -2.98
C ASN A 54 7.04 -9.09 -1.82
N ALA A 55 6.17 -9.80 -1.08
CA ALA A 55 5.50 -9.22 0.09
C ALA A 55 6.49 -8.91 1.23
N ARG A 56 7.49 -9.78 1.46
CA ARG A 56 8.60 -9.49 2.40
C ARG A 56 9.38 -8.26 1.98
N MET A 57 9.66 -8.09 0.69
CA MET A 57 10.34 -6.90 0.18
C MET A 57 9.58 -5.61 0.51
N ILE A 58 8.24 -5.63 0.40
CA ILE A 58 7.40 -4.49 0.79
C ILE A 58 7.43 -4.26 2.30
N VAL A 59 7.32 -5.30 3.13
CA VAL A 59 7.41 -5.14 4.58
C VAL A 59 8.76 -4.53 4.99
N ARG A 60 9.86 -4.96 4.35
CA ARG A 60 11.19 -4.35 4.55
C ARG A 60 11.20 -2.88 4.17
N ALA A 61 10.70 -2.54 2.99
CA ALA A 61 10.66 -1.15 2.50
C ALA A 61 9.82 -0.25 3.43
N THR A 62 8.63 -0.71 3.82
CA THR A 62 7.75 0.02 4.76
C THR A 62 8.42 0.19 6.13
N LEU A 63 9.08 -0.85 6.63
CA LEU A 63 9.81 -0.76 7.90
C LEU A 63 10.98 0.24 7.81
N CYS A 64 11.73 0.26 6.71
CA CYS A 64 12.79 1.25 6.48
C CYS A 64 12.24 2.68 6.53
N VAL A 65 11.08 2.93 5.90
CA VAL A 65 10.40 4.23 5.94
C VAL A 65 9.98 4.57 7.37
N VAL A 66 9.34 3.65 8.07
CA VAL A 66 8.81 3.85 9.43
C VAL A 66 9.93 4.09 10.44
N LEU A 67 11.01 3.30 10.39
CA LEU A 67 12.18 3.50 11.25
C LEU A 67 12.88 4.81 10.95
N SER A 68 12.95 5.22 9.68
CA SER A 68 13.52 6.53 9.30
C SER A 68 12.66 7.68 9.81
N TYR A 69 11.33 7.54 9.75
CA TYR A 69 10.38 8.50 10.32
C TYR A 69 10.53 8.62 11.83
N LEU A 70 10.52 7.50 12.56
CA LEU A 70 10.71 7.49 14.01
C LEU A 70 12.08 8.02 14.42
N TRP A 71 13.12 7.74 13.65
CA TRP A 71 14.45 8.28 13.90
C TRP A 71 14.48 9.80 13.78
N GLN A 72 13.91 10.35 12.71
CA GLN A 72 13.90 11.79 12.48
C GLN A 72 13.03 12.56 13.50
N HIS A 73 11.94 11.97 13.98
CA HIS A 73 11.03 12.67 14.90
C HIS A 73 11.26 12.36 16.38
N CYS A 74 11.76 11.17 16.72
CA CYS A 74 11.90 10.73 18.12
C CYS A 74 13.34 10.73 18.63
N VAL A 75 14.34 10.65 17.75
CA VAL A 75 15.75 10.54 18.14
C VAL A 75 16.53 11.80 17.79
N LEU A 76 16.47 12.22 16.51
CA LEU A 76 17.32 13.27 15.97
C LEU A 76 16.52 14.18 15.07
N SER A 77 16.25 15.42 15.52
CA SER A 77 15.76 16.47 14.64
C SER A 77 16.91 17.02 13.82
N THR A 78 16.73 17.08 12.50
CA THR A 78 17.73 17.63 11.58
C THR A 78 17.08 18.73 10.75
N GLU A 79 17.64 19.93 10.79
CA GLU A 79 17.25 21.04 9.93
C GLU A 79 18.43 21.42 9.04
N GLN A 80 18.14 21.68 7.77
CA GLN A 80 19.14 22.14 6.83
C GLN A 80 18.73 23.49 6.29
N VAL A 81 19.60 24.47 6.46
CA VAL A 81 19.43 25.82 5.94
C VAL A 81 20.54 26.05 4.91
N VAL A 82 20.14 26.47 3.71
CA VAL A 82 21.08 26.78 2.64
C VAL A 82 21.07 28.29 2.42
N GLY A 83 22.22 28.93 2.60
CA GLY A 83 22.31 30.38 2.49
C GLY A 83 23.66 30.94 2.90
N THR A 84 23.73 32.28 2.94
CA THR A 84 24.87 33.03 3.47
C THR A 84 24.62 33.54 4.89
N ASN A 85 23.35 33.58 5.31
CA ASN A 85 22.97 34.16 6.59
C ASN A 85 23.29 33.20 7.74
N PHE A 86 23.68 33.77 8.87
CA PHE A 86 23.88 33.00 10.11
C PHE A 86 22.56 32.32 10.56
N PRO A 87 22.58 31.04 11.01
CA PRO A 87 21.39 30.27 11.41
C PRO A 87 20.89 30.67 12.82
N GLU A 88 20.51 31.93 13.00
CA GLU A 88 20.23 32.48 14.33
C GLU A 88 19.09 31.74 15.04
N ASN A 89 18.00 31.44 14.33
CA ASN A 89 16.84 30.74 14.90
C ASN A 89 17.21 29.33 15.39
N GLN A 90 18.01 28.58 14.63
CA GLN A 90 18.42 27.24 15.00
C GLN A 90 19.36 27.25 16.21
N CYS A 91 20.29 28.21 16.28
CA CYS A 91 21.14 28.40 17.44
C CYS A 91 20.34 28.79 18.69
N LEU A 92 19.34 29.67 18.57
CA LEU A 92 18.44 30.06 19.67
C LEU A 92 17.62 28.88 20.19
N ASP A 93 17.22 27.96 19.31
CA ASP A 93 16.55 26.72 19.66
C ASP A 93 17.47 25.68 20.33
N GLY A 94 18.76 26.00 20.51
CA GLY A 94 19.76 25.11 21.10
C GLY A 94 20.08 23.91 20.21
N GLN A 95 20.10 24.11 18.89
CA GLN A 95 20.58 23.10 17.94
C GLN A 95 22.09 23.23 17.75
N ASP A 96 22.78 22.09 17.60
CA ASP A 96 24.20 22.05 17.24
C ASP A 96 24.32 22.17 15.72
N CYS A 97 24.85 23.29 15.23
CA CYS A 97 24.94 23.59 13.79
C CYS A 97 26.34 23.34 13.23
N PHE A 98 26.39 22.76 12.03
CA PHE A 98 27.62 22.49 11.28
C PHE A 98 27.50 23.11 9.89
N ALA A 99 28.47 23.95 9.52
CA ALA A 99 28.55 24.54 8.20
C ALA A 99 29.43 23.67 7.28
N SER A 100 29.02 23.55 6.02
CA SER A 100 29.79 22.90 4.97
C SER A 100 29.64 23.70 3.68
N GLU A 101 30.73 23.88 2.95
CA GLU A 101 30.67 24.48 1.61
C GLU A 101 29.89 23.55 0.66
N LEU A 102 29.06 24.14 -0.21
CA LEU A 102 28.22 23.46 -1.19
C LEU A 102 29.04 22.98 -2.41
N HIS A 103 30.10 22.20 -2.16
CA HIS A 103 30.90 21.57 -3.22
C HIS A 103 30.60 20.07 -3.31
N PHE A 104 30.43 19.53 -4.52
CA PHE A 104 30.23 18.07 -4.68
C PHE A 104 31.38 17.24 -4.08
N LEU A 105 32.57 17.85 -3.94
CA LEU A 105 33.75 17.29 -3.30
C LEU A 105 33.69 17.24 -1.76
N THR A 106 32.88 18.07 -1.07
CA THR A 106 32.74 18.02 0.40
C THR A 106 31.97 16.80 0.88
N VAL A 107 31.19 16.13 0.02
CA VAL A 107 30.64 14.79 0.33
C VAL A 107 31.76 13.79 0.64
N PHE A 108 32.92 13.94 -0.02
CA PHE A 108 34.08 13.07 0.17
C PHE A 108 35.09 13.63 1.18
N LYS A 109 35.24 14.96 1.22
CA LYS A 109 36.06 15.67 2.22
C LYS A 109 35.13 16.17 3.33
N ARG A 110 34.91 15.36 4.36
CA ARG A 110 34.11 15.69 5.57
C ARG A 110 34.74 16.82 6.42
N GLN A 111 35.00 17.97 5.81
CA GLN A 111 35.42 19.18 6.49
C GLN A 111 34.13 19.92 6.88
N HIS A 112 33.63 19.60 8.06
CA HIS A 112 32.53 20.33 8.68
C HIS A 112 33.13 21.34 9.65
N GLU A 113 32.78 22.61 9.49
CA GLU A 113 33.13 23.64 10.44
C GLU A 113 32.00 23.76 11.45
N ALA A 114 32.29 23.58 12.73
CA ALA A 114 31.31 23.73 13.79
C ALA A 114 30.93 25.21 13.90
N VAL A 115 29.65 25.53 13.82
CA VAL A 115 29.16 26.90 13.97
C VAL A 115 29.12 27.23 15.46
N ASN A 116 29.86 28.26 15.88
CA ASN A 116 29.86 28.67 17.28
C ASN A 116 28.62 29.51 17.60
N CYS A 117 27.54 28.85 18.03
CA CYS A 117 26.30 29.52 18.45
C CYS A 117 26.46 30.41 19.71
N SER A 118 27.57 30.31 20.45
CA SER A 118 27.82 31.10 21.67
C SER A 118 28.65 32.37 21.43
N SER A 119 29.14 32.60 20.22
CA SER A 119 29.90 33.80 19.87
C SER A 119 28.98 35.04 19.86
N GLU A 120 29.42 36.13 20.48
CA GLU A 120 28.74 37.44 20.40
C GLU A 120 28.79 38.00 18.97
N GLU A 121 29.91 37.76 18.27
CA GLU A 121 30.05 38.06 16.85
C GLU A 121 29.48 36.89 16.04
N LYS A 122 28.37 37.12 15.35
CA LYS A 122 27.72 36.16 14.43
C LYS A 122 27.95 36.60 12.99
N PRO A 123 29.18 36.48 12.45
CA PRO A 123 29.45 36.92 11.08
C PRO A 123 28.69 36.05 10.09
N ASP A 124 28.14 36.69 9.06
CA ASP A 124 27.58 35.98 7.92
C ASP A 124 28.66 35.20 7.17
N PHE A 125 28.25 34.13 6.50
CA PHE A 125 29.15 33.27 5.75
C PHE A 125 29.63 33.96 4.47
N PRO A 126 30.94 33.93 4.16
CA PRO A 126 31.49 34.59 2.97
C PRO A 126 31.04 33.97 1.64
N SER A 127 30.55 32.74 1.68
CA SER A 127 30.05 31.99 0.52
C SER A 127 28.75 31.27 0.87
N LYS A 128 28.02 30.80 -0.14
CA LYS A 128 26.79 30.03 0.06
C LYS A 128 27.15 28.69 0.71
N MET A 129 26.78 28.51 1.98
CA MET A 129 27.04 27.31 2.75
C MET A 129 25.75 26.51 2.97
N VAL A 130 25.91 25.20 3.19
CA VAL A 130 24.87 24.35 3.74
C VAL A 130 25.13 24.23 5.23
N VAL A 131 24.21 24.76 6.03
CA VAL A 131 24.25 24.63 7.47
C VAL A 131 23.30 23.50 7.87
N SER A 132 23.86 22.44 8.44
CA SER A 132 23.10 21.31 9.00
C SER A 132 23.07 21.46 10.51
N CYS A 133 21.89 21.72 11.05
CA CYS A 133 21.66 21.79 12.49
C CYS A 133 21.03 20.49 12.98
N ILE A 134 21.55 19.98 14.09
CA ILE A 134 21.07 18.76 14.72
C ILE A 134 20.66 19.02 16.16
N LYS A 135 19.57 18.40 16.59
CA LYS A 135 19.11 18.46 17.98
C LYS A 135 18.61 17.11 18.41
N PHE A 136 19.18 16.60 19.51
CA PHE A 136 18.65 15.42 20.16
C PHE A 136 17.34 15.78 20.84
N VAL A 137 16.27 15.09 20.44
CA VAL A 137 14.94 15.31 21.01
C VAL A 137 14.92 14.75 22.43
N LYS A 138 14.60 15.58 23.42
CA LYS A 138 14.42 15.11 24.79
C LYS A 138 13.22 14.13 24.81
N PRO A 139 13.39 12.90 25.32
CA PRO A 139 12.35 11.88 25.23
C PRO A 139 11.18 12.25 26.15
N VAL A 140 10.10 12.77 25.57
CA VAL A 140 8.82 12.94 26.26
C VAL A 140 7.89 11.79 25.85
N ALA A 141 7.38 11.05 26.83
CA ALA A 141 6.58 9.85 26.58
C ALA A 141 5.34 10.12 25.69
N SER A 142 4.67 11.26 25.88
CA SER A 142 3.51 11.66 25.06
C SER A 142 3.86 11.86 23.58
N THR A 143 4.99 12.51 23.29
CA THR A 143 5.46 12.76 21.92
C THR A 143 5.85 11.45 21.24
N TRP A 144 6.51 10.55 21.96
CA TRP A 144 6.84 9.21 21.47
C TRP A 144 5.61 8.40 21.12
N LEU A 145 4.59 8.39 21.98
CA LEU A 145 3.33 7.69 21.72
C LEU A 145 2.59 8.26 20.50
N MET A 146 2.58 9.59 20.36
CA MET A 146 1.98 10.26 19.20
C MET A 146 2.66 9.83 17.88
N HIS A 147 4.00 9.93 17.79
CA HIS A 147 4.71 9.53 16.56
C HIS A 147 4.64 8.03 16.31
N LEU A 148 4.60 7.19 17.35
CA LEU A 148 4.40 5.75 17.22
C LEU A 148 3.02 5.42 16.63
N ALA A 149 1.97 6.14 17.05
CA ALA A 149 0.62 5.97 16.50
C ALA A 149 0.54 6.39 15.01
N ILE A 150 1.22 7.47 14.64
CA ILE A 150 1.34 7.91 13.24
C ILE A 150 2.11 6.86 12.42
N ALA A 151 3.25 6.41 12.91
CA ALA A 151 4.07 5.37 12.28
C ALA A 151 3.29 4.07 12.05
N HIS A 152 2.52 3.64 13.04
CA HIS A 152 1.66 2.48 12.94
C HIS A 152 0.57 2.66 11.87
N SER A 153 -0.09 3.82 11.86
CA SER A 153 -1.10 4.17 10.85
C SER A 153 -0.52 4.19 9.43
N VAL A 154 0.67 4.78 9.25
CA VAL A 154 1.39 4.81 7.98
C VAL A 154 1.78 3.40 7.53
N THR A 155 2.18 2.53 8.46
CA THR A 155 2.47 1.12 8.17
C THR A 155 1.24 0.42 7.62
N GLN A 156 0.11 0.49 8.34
CA GLN A 156 -1.14 -0.14 7.92
C GLN A 156 -1.63 0.39 6.57
N LEU A 157 -1.57 1.71 6.37
CA LEU A 157 -1.96 2.35 5.12
C LEU A 157 -1.12 1.84 3.95
N ASN A 158 0.22 1.81 4.08
CA ASN A 158 1.10 1.33 3.02
C ASN A 158 0.83 -0.13 2.66
N LEU A 159 0.62 -1.00 3.66
CA LEU A 159 0.32 -2.41 3.43
C LEU A 159 -1.06 -2.60 2.75
N LYS A 160 -2.07 -1.80 3.12
CA LYS A 160 -3.39 -1.84 2.51
C LYS A 160 -3.42 -1.28 1.09
N VAL A 161 -2.70 -0.19 0.84
CA VAL A 161 -2.52 0.35 -0.51
C VAL A 161 -1.81 -0.67 -1.39
N PHE A 162 -0.78 -1.36 -0.88
CA PHE A 162 -0.13 -2.44 -1.61
C PHE A 162 -1.12 -3.56 -1.99
N GLU A 163 -1.89 -4.06 -1.03
CA GLU A 163 -2.91 -5.10 -1.25
C GLU A 163 -3.91 -4.69 -2.34
N ILE A 164 -4.47 -3.49 -2.24
CA ILE A 164 -5.43 -2.96 -3.22
C ILE A 164 -4.77 -2.83 -4.60
N LEU A 165 -3.57 -2.24 -4.68
CA LEU A 165 -2.90 -2.04 -5.96
C LEU A 165 -2.53 -3.36 -6.64
N VAL A 166 -2.09 -4.37 -5.89
CA VAL A 166 -1.81 -5.70 -6.45
C VAL A 166 -3.08 -6.33 -7.01
N TRP A 167 -4.20 -6.25 -6.28
CA TRP A 167 -5.49 -6.77 -6.73
C TRP A 167 -5.95 -6.08 -8.03
N VAL A 168 -5.91 -4.74 -8.07
CA VAL A 168 -6.28 -3.98 -9.27
C VAL A 168 -5.32 -4.28 -10.45
N ALA A 169 -4.01 -4.38 -10.19
CA ALA A 169 -3.01 -4.68 -11.21
C ALA A 169 -3.10 -6.12 -11.77
N GLY A 170 -3.58 -7.07 -10.96
CA GLY A 170 -3.87 -8.43 -11.42
C GLY A 170 -5.08 -8.49 -12.34
N ASN A 171 -6.12 -7.70 -12.03
CA ASN A 171 -7.38 -7.69 -12.77
C ASN A 171 -7.34 -6.83 -14.04
N SER A 172 -6.53 -5.77 -14.08
CA SER A 172 -6.51 -4.81 -15.20
C SER A 172 -5.13 -4.65 -15.84
N THR A 173 -5.03 -4.98 -17.14
CA THR A 173 -3.82 -4.78 -17.94
C THR A 173 -3.47 -3.30 -18.12
N VAL A 174 -4.47 -2.42 -18.19
CA VAL A 174 -4.30 -0.97 -18.34
C VAL A 174 -3.68 -0.39 -17.08
N VAL A 175 -4.24 -0.72 -15.90
CA VAL A 175 -3.69 -0.24 -14.62
C VAL A 175 -2.26 -0.74 -14.44
N ARG A 176 -1.99 -2.01 -14.77
CA ARG A 176 -0.64 -2.54 -14.71
C ARG A 176 0.35 -1.84 -15.64
N ARG A 177 -0.07 -1.48 -16.86
CA ARG A 177 0.75 -0.65 -17.77
C ARG A 177 0.98 0.74 -17.16
N GLY A 178 -0.05 1.33 -16.54
CA GLY A 178 0.08 2.60 -15.81
C GLY A 178 1.09 2.52 -14.67
N ILE A 179 1.05 1.47 -13.84
CA ILE A 179 2.02 1.23 -12.75
C ILE A 179 3.44 1.08 -13.30
N PHE A 180 3.61 0.36 -14.42
CA PHE A 180 4.91 0.21 -15.07
C PHE A 180 5.45 1.57 -15.57
N VAL A 181 4.61 2.37 -16.24
CA VAL A 181 5.00 3.71 -16.69
C VAL A 181 5.35 4.61 -15.51
N LEU A 182 4.55 4.59 -14.44
CA LEU A 182 4.81 5.37 -13.22
C LEU A 182 6.13 4.95 -12.55
N MET A 183 6.43 3.65 -12.53
CA MET A 183 7.71 3.11 -12.05
C MET A 183 8.89 3.60 -12.91
N CYS A 184 8.76 3.58 -14.23
CA CYS A 184 9.81 4.11 -15.12
C CYS A 184 10.02 5.61 -14.92
N ILE A 185 8.93 6.38 -14.81
CA ILE A 185 9.00 7.83 -14.54
C ILE A 185 9.68 8.09 -13.19
N SER A 186 9.31 7.37 -12.13
CA SER A 186 9.93 7.57 -10.82
C SER A 186 11.42 7.26 -10.86
N VAL A 187 11.85 6.17 -11.50
CA VAL A 187 13.27 5.84 -11.67
C VAL A 187 14.01 6.92 -12.47
N VAL A 188 13.45 7.37 -13.59
CA VAL A 188 14.06 8.43 -14.42
C VAL A 188 14.18 9.74 -13.64
N LEU A 189 13.18 10.10 -12.84
CA LEU A 189 13.23 11.29 -11.99
C LEU A 189 14.33 11.18 -10.92
N VAL A 190 14.47 10.03 -10.26
CA VAL A 190 15.55 9.81 -9.28
C VAL A 190 16.92 9.95 -9.95
N ILE A 191 17.10 9.34 -11.12
CA ILE A 191 18.34 9.41 -11.88
C ILE A 191 18.62 10.85 -12.33
N ALA A 192 17.62 11.57 -12.84
CA ALA A 192 17.75 12.96 -13.28
C ALA A 192 18.12 13.90 -12.11
N LEU A 193 17.47 13.73 -10.94
CA LEU A 193 17.79 14.49 -9.73
C LEU A 193 19.20 14.18 -9.21
N PHE A 194 19.64 12.94 -9.34
CA PHE A 194 21.01 12.54 -9.00
C PHE A 194 22.02 13.24 -9.91
N PHE A 195 21.83 13.20 -11.23
CA PHE A 195 22.75 13.81 -12.20
C PHE A 195 22.71 15.34 -12.21
N SER A 196 21.58 15.97 -11.83
CA SER A 196 21.51 17.42 -11.68
C SER A 196 22.25 17.93 -10.44
N GLY A 197 22.67 17.05 -9.52
CA GLY A 197 23.29 17.44 -8.25
C GLY A 197 22.31 18.01 -7.22
N VAL A 198 21.02 18.13 -7.57
CA VAL A 198 19.96 18.69 -6.71
C VAL A 198 19.42 17.65 -5.73
N LEU A 199 19.83 16.38 -5.85
CA LEU A 199 19.37 15.32 -4.94
C LEU A 199 19.70 15.61 -3.47
N ALA A 200 20.81 16.29 -3.19
CA ALA A 200 21.19 16.70 -1.84
C ALA A 200 20.28 17.81 -1.30
N GLU A 201 19.94 18.79 -2.13
CA GLU A 201 19.04 19.89 -1.75
C GLU A 201 17.60 19.40 -1.58
N PHE A 202 17.13 18.49 -2.45
CA PHE A 202 15.77 17.96 -2.40
C PHE A 202 15.56 16.97 -1.26
N ASN A 203 16.61 16.21 -0.90
CA ASN A 203 16.59 15.30 0.25
C ASN A 203 17.24 15.93 1.47
N ALA A 204 16.83 17.17 1.79
CA ALA A 204 17.27 17.85 3.01
C ALA A 204 16.98 17.04 4.29
N SER A 205 16.06 16.07 4.21
CA SER A 205 15.80 15.09 5.26
C SER A 205 16.10 13.66 4.84
N TRP A 206 16.61 12.87 5.79
CA TRP A 206 16.82 11.44 5.64
C TRP A 206 15.54 10.69 5.23
N LEU A 207 14.39 11.09 5.77
CA LEU A 207 13.11 10.49 5.39
C LEU A 207 12.78 10.70 3.90
N SER A 208 13.00 11.91 3.36
CA SER A 208 12.74 12.20 1.95
C SER A 208 13.64 11.39 1.02
N PHE A 209 14.90 11.20 1.42
CA PHE A 209 15.82 10.29 0.73
C PHE A 209 15.25 8.87 0.69
N VAL A 210 14.90 8.30 1.84
CA VAL A 210 14.37 6.93 1.92
C VAL A 210 13.06 6.78 1.14
N MET A 211 12.18 7.77 1.18
CA MET A 211 10.91 7.79 0.42
C MET A 211 11.13 7.81 -1.09
N THR A 212 12.12 8.57 -1.56
CA THR A 212 12.48 8.67 -2.97
C THR A 212 12.93 7.33 -3.53
N PHE A 213 13.68 6.54 -2.75
CA PHE A 213 14.12 5.18 -3.16
C PHE A 213 13.06 4.11 -2.89
N SER A 214 12.19 4.26 -1.89
CA SER A 214 11.17 3.27 -1.56
C SER A 214 10.04 3.23 -2.58
N LEU A 215 9.69 4.37 -3.20
CA LEU A 215 8.62 4.46 -4.20
C LEU A 215 8.85 3.57 -5.44
N PRO A 216 10.00 3.61 -6.16
CA PRO A 216 10.22 2.72 -7.30
C PRO A 216 10.25 1.23 -6.88
N ILE A 217 10.79 0.92 -5.70
CA ILE A 217 10.80 -0.44 -5.15
C ILE A 217 9.36 -0.92 -4.88
N PHE A 218 8.53 -0.05 -4.33
CA PHE A 218 7.12 -0.32 -4.05
C PHE A 218 6.36 -0.61 -5.34
N LEU A 219 6.46 0.27 -6.35
CA LEU A 219 5.79 0.10 -7.64
C LEU A 219 6.27 -1.14 -8.39
N HIS A 220 7.58 -1.42 -8.36
CA HIS A 220 8.15 -2.64 -8.95
C HIS A 220 7.58 -3.90 -8.29
N SER A 221 7.45 -3.92 -6.97
CA SER A 221 6.88 -5.04 -6.22
C SER A 221 5.39 -5.24 -6.53
N VAL A 222 4.61 -4.16 -6.61
CA VAL A 222 3.20 -4.20 -7.04
C VAL A 222 3.09 -4.77 -8.45
N TYR A 223 3.92 -4.30 -9.39
CA TYR A 223 3.92 -4.77 -10.78
C TYR A 223 4.22 -6.27 -10.88
N ARG A 224 5.25 -6.75 -10.17
CA ARG A 224 5.60 -8.18 -10.15
C ARG A 224 4.50 -9.03 -9.54
N SER A 225 3.98 -8.65 -8.37
CA SER A 225 2.90 -9.39 -7.71
C SER A 225 1.62 -9.39 -8.55
N GLY A 226 1.26 -8.27 -9.20
CA GLY A 226 0.13 -8.20 -10.11
C GLY A 226 0.30 -9.06 -11.38
N LYS A 227 1.52 -9.20 -11.90
CA LYS A 227 1.81 -10.16 -12.99
C LYS A 227 1.59 -11.60 -12.57
N VAL A 228 2.09 -11.97 -11.39
CA VAL A 228 1.91 -13.31 -10.85
C VAL A 228 0.43 -13.59 -10.57
N LEU A 229 -0.30 -12.64 -9.98
CA LEU A 229 -1.75 -12.75 -9.77
C LEU A 229 -2.47 -13.07 -11.08
N GLN A 230 -2.18 -12.30 -12.13
CA GLN A 230 -2.82 -12.53 -13.44
C GLN A 230 -2.51 -13.93 -13.99
N GLN A 231 -1.28 -14.43 -13.84
CA GLN A 231 -0.92 -15.77 -14.31
C GLN A 231 -1.76 -16.83 -13.59
N VAL A 232 -1.78 -16.79 -12.26
CA VAL A 232 -2.56 -17.73 -11.44
C VAL A 232 -4.06 -17.64 -11.77
N THR A 233 -4.62 -16.43 -11.87
CA THR A 233 -6.04 -16.24 -12.20
C THR A 233 -6.38 -16.80 -13.59
N ARG A 234 -5.48 -16.66 -14.58
CA ARG A 234 -5.68 -17.22 -15.92
C ARG A 234 -5.66 -18.74 -15.92
N GLU A 235 -4.68 -19.35 -15.25
CA GLU A 235 -4.57 -20.81 -15.14
C GLU A 235 -5.81 -21.40 -14.45
N VAL A 236 -6.28 -20.78 -13.38
CA VAL A 236 -7.49 -21.20 -12.67
C VAL A 236 -8.73 -21.04 -13.55
N SER A 237 -8.84 -19.93 -14.28
CA SER A 237 -9.96 -19.72 -15.21
C SER A 237 -9.99 -20.76 -16.32
N GLN A 238 -8.84 -21.17 -16.85
CA GLN A 238 -8.73 -22.22 -17.87
C GLN A 238 -9.10 -23.60 -17.32
N LYS A 239 -8.63 -23.94 -16.11
CA LYS A 239 -8.99 -25.20 -15.44
C LYS A 239 -10.49 -25.30 -15.18
N ILE A 240 -11.11 -24.22 -14.69
CA ILE A 240 -12.56 -24.17 -14.46
C ILE A 240 -13.31 -24.32 -15.77
N ALA A 241 -12.88 -23.64 -16.85
CA ALA A 241 -13.52 -23.78 -18.16
C ALA A 241 -13.46 -25.23 -18.65
N HIS A 242 -12.30 -25.88 -18.56
CA HIS A 242 -12.13 -27.27 -18.98
C HIS A 242 -12.97 -28.26 -18.16
N GLN A 243 -13.02 -28.09 -16.83
CA GLN A 243 -13.86 -28.92 -15.96
C GLN A 243 -15.36 -28.75 -16.26
N VAL A 244 -15.79 -27.52 -16.61
CA VAL A 244 -17.18 -27.28 -17.00
C VAL A 244 -17.49 -27.95 -18.33
N GLU A 245 -16.58 -27.89 -19.32
CA GLU A 245 -16.73 -28.59 -20.60
C GLU A 245 -16.83 -30.10 -20.40
N GLU A 246 -15.94 -30.70 -19.60
CA GLU A 246 -15.94 -32.14 -19.28
C GLU A 246 -17.25 -32.57 -18.61
N HIS A 247 -17.71 -31.83 -17.60
CA HIS A 247 -18.99 -32.14 -16.94
C HIS A 247 -20.21 -31.91 -17.83
N MET A 248 -20.14 -31.01 -18.81
CA MET A 248 -21.21 -30.81 -19.79
C MET A 248 -21.24 -31.95 -20.82
N GLU A 249 -20.07 -32.40 -21.29
CA GLU A 249 -19.95 -33.55 -22.20
C GLU A 249 -20.42 -34.85 -21.54
N GLU A 250 -20.02 -35.09 -20.28
CA GLU A 250 -20.48 -36.23 -19.49
C GLU A 250 -22.00 -36.21 -19.28
N ALA A 251 -22.57 -35.04 -18.99
CA ALA A 251 -24.01 -34.89 -18.83
C ALA A 251 -24.78 -35.11 -20.15
N LEU A 252 -24.24 -34.67 -21.29
CA LEU A 252 -24.86 -34.87 -22.61
C LEU A 252 -24.81 -36.33 -23.05
N ALA A 253 -23.68 -37.02 -22.85
CA ALA A 253 -23.54 -38.44 -23.16
C ALA A 253 -24.58 -39.30 -22.41
N GLY A 254 -24.92 -38.92 -21.18
CA GLY A 254 -25.99 -39.59 -20.41
C GLY A 254 -27.39 -39.47 -21.03
N PHE A 255 -27.71 -38.35 -21.68
CA PHE A 255 -29.02 -38.15 -22.33
C PHE A 255 -29.17 -38.97 -23.62
N ASP A 256 -28.10 -39.10 -24.40
CA ASP A 256 -28.12 -39.89 -25.63
C ASP A 256 -28.32 -41.38 -25.34
N MET A 257 -27.70 -41.90 -24.27
CA MET A 257 -27.89 -43.30 -23.85
C MET A 257 -29.32 -43.58 -23.35
N GLN A 258 -29.98 -42.60 -22.73
CA GLN A 258 -31.33 -42.78 -22.22
C GLN A 258 -32.40 -42.68 -23.33
N THR A 259 -32.19 -41.80 -24.32
CA THR A 259 -33.12 -41.64 -25.45
C THR A 259 -33.13 -42.88 -26.36
N GLY A 260 -31.98 -43.55 -26.55
CA GLY A 260 -31.90 -44.76 -27.36
C GLY A 260 -32.60 -46.00 -26.75
N ALA A 261 -32.87 -46.02 -25.44
CA ALA A 261 -33.52 -47.15 -24.79
C ALA A 261 -35.06 -47.10 -24.83
N ASP A 262 -35.65 -45.91 -24.96
CA ASP A 262 -37.11 -45.74 -24.95
C ASP A 262 -37.74 -45.82 -26.36
N ASP A 263 -36.98 -45.51 -27.43
CA ASP A 263 -37.49 -45.57 -28.82
C ASP A 263 -37.69 -47.01 -29.34
N ASP A 264 -36.99 -48.01 -28.77
CA ASP A 264 -37.17 -49.43 -29.15
C ASP A 264 -38.42 -50.08 -28.51
N LEU A 265 -39.09 -49.42 -27.55
CA LEU A 265 -40.28 -49.96 -26.90
C LEU A 265 -41.62 -49.44 -27.47
N ILE A 266 -41.62 -48.42 -28.33
CA ILE A 266 -42.86 -47.74 -28.80
C ILE A 266 -43.23 -48.07 -30.27
N VAL A 267 -42.41 -48.82 -31.02
CA VAL A 267 -42.73 -49.20 -32.43
C VAL A 267 -43.64 -50.45 -32.55
N SER A 268 -43.99 -51.13 -31.45
CA SER A 268 -44.97 -52.23 -31.46
C SER A 268 -46.24 -51.89 -30.69
N GLY A 269 -47.15 -51.09 -31.27
CA GLY A 269 -48.47 -50.95 -30.64
C GLY A 269 -49.38 -49.78 -31.05
N MET A 270 -49.35 -49.28 -32.29
CA MET A 270 -50.45 -48.43 -32.77
C MET A 270 -51.65 -49.29 -33.20
N SER A 271 -52.54 -49.56 -32.26
CA SER A 271 -53.97 -49.80 -32.53
C SER A 271 -54.81 -49.34 -31.35
N GLY A 272 -55.21 -48.07 -31.42
CA GLY A 272 -56.46 -47.50 -30.91
C GLY A 272 -56.72 -47.51 -29.41
N VAL A 273 -56.48 -46.39 -28.71
CA VAL A 273 -57.25 -46.02 -27.52
C VAL A 273 -57.44 -44.49 -27.42
N SER A 274 -58.69 -44.12 -27.14
CA SER A 274 -59.27 -42.79 -26.93
C SER A 274 -58.61 -41.91 -25.85
N PRO A 275 -58.87 -40.59 -25.86
CA PRO A 275 -58.38 -39.67 -24.83
C PRO A 275 -59.31 -39.70 -23.61
N SER A 276 -58.81 -40.15 -22.46
CA SER A 276 -59.46 -39.94 -21.17
C SER A 276 -58.52 -39.22 -20.21
N SER A 277 -58.97 -38.03 -19.81
CA SER A 277 -58.50 -37.19 -18.71
C SER A 277 -58.15 -38.04 -17.48
N GLY A 278 -56.89 -37.99 -17.05
CA GLY A 278 -56.34 -38.83 -15.99
C GLY A 278 -55.29 -38.09 -15.17
N ARG A 279 -55.78 -37.37 -14.17
CA ARG A 279 -55.05 -36.77 -13.05
C ARG A 279 -54.46 -37.90 -12.20
N LEU A 280 -53.14 -37.99 -12.01
CA LEU A 280 -52.56 -38.72 -10.87
C LEU A 280 -51.10 -38.37 -10.56
N ALA A 281 -50.88 -38.34 -9.25
CA ALA A 281 -49.71 -38.06 -8.45
C ALA A 281 -48.36 -38.56 -9.00
N GLY A 282 -47.39 -37.65 -9.03
CA GLY A 282 -45.98 -37.98 -9.15
C GLY A 282 -45.42 -38.50 -7.81
N PRO A 283 -44.38 -39.37 -7.84
CA PRO A 283 -43.73 -39.87 -6.64
C PRO A 283 -42.91 -38.75 -5.96
N ASN A 284 -43.13 -38.58 -4.66
CA ASN A 284 -42.26 -37.76 -3.80
C ASN A 284 -40.89 -38.43 -3.68
N VAL A 285 -39.94 -38.03 -4.53
CA VAL A 285 -38.51 -38.21 -4.27
C VAL A 285 -38.09 -37.04 -3.37
N PRO A 286 -37.49 -37.28 -2.19
CA PRO A 286 -36.92 -36.21 -1.37
C PRO A 286 -35.71 -35.64 -2.10
N LEU A 287 -35.93 -34.54 -2.83
CA LEU A 287 -34.86 -33.68 -3.32
C LEU A 287 -34.22 -32.99 -2.12
N GLU A 288 -33.05 -33.49 -1.72
CA GLU A 288 -32.12 -32.76 -0.87
C GLU A 288 -31.81 -31.39 -1.54
N PRO A 289 -31.93 -30.26 -0.83
CA PRO A 289 -31.76 -28.95 -1.42
C PRO A 289 -30.28 -28.69 -1.70
N ARG A 290 -29.83 -29.05 -2.91
CA ARG A 290 -28.51 -28.69 -3.44
C ARG A 290 -28.50 -27.21 -3.82
N ALA A 291 -28.47 -26.36 -2.79
CA ALA A 291 -28.26 -24.94 -2.86
C ALA A 291 -26.81 -24.64 -3.30
N SER A 292 -26.48 -24.75 -4.59
CA SER A 292 -25.15 -24.36 -5.10
C SER A 292 -25.06 -23.98 -6.58
N ARG A 293 -26.15 -23.98 -7.36
CA ARG A 293 -26.10 -23.59 -8.79
C ARG A 293 -26.57 -22.16 -9.09
N SER A 294 -27.37 -21.55 -8.21
CA SER A 294 -27.84 -20.16 -8.37
C SER A 294 -26.91 -19.10 -7.79
N GLN A 295 -26.00 -19.45 -6.88
CA GLN A 295 -25.06 -18.49 -6.28
C GLN A 295 -23.83 -18.21 -7.18
N LEU A 296 -23.34 -19.19 -7.93
CA LEU A 296 -22.17 -19.03 -8.80
C LEU A 296 -22.49 -18.18 -10.06
N SER A 297 -23.68 -18.35 -10.62
CA SER A 297 -24.21 -17.50 -11.70
C SER A 297 -24.53 -16.08 -11.20
N GLN A 298 -25.01 -15.92 -9.96
CA GLN A 298 -25.22 -14.60 -9.35
C GLN A 298 -23.90 -13.90 -8.97
N LEU A 299 -22.85 -14.62 -8.57
CA LEU A 299 -21.51 -14.04 -8.32
C LEU A 299 -20.82 -13.59 -9.60
N ALA A 300 -20.93 -14.35 -10.69
CA ALA A 300 -20.40 -13.96 -12.00
C ALA A 300 -21.12 -12.75 -12.61
N LEU A 301 -22.44 -12.63 -12.41
CA LEU A 301 -23.22 -11.44 -12.81
C LEU A 301 -23.03 -10.26 -11.85
N GLY A 302 -22.80 -10.49 -10.55
CA GLY A 302 -22.52 -9.46 -9.55
C GLY A 302 -21.18 -8.75 -9.79
N ALA A 303 -20.12 -9.49 -10.13
CA ALA A 303 -18.80 -8.93 -10.43
C ALA A 303 -18.81 -8.03 -11.68
N ARG A 304 -19.59 -8.37 -12.71
CA ARG A 304 -19.77 -7.52 -13.91
C ARG A 304 -20.59 -6.26 -13.62
N LYS A 305 -21.61 -6.32 -12.76
CA LYS A 305 -22.47 -5.18 -12.42
C LYS A 305 -21.78 -4.17 -11.47
N ALA A 306 -20.88 -4.63 -10.59
CA ALA A 306 -20.08 -3.77 -9.72
C ALA A 306 -19.06 -2.92 -10.50
N GLY A 307 -18.39 -3.51 -11.50
CA GLY A 307 -17.47 -2.76 -12.38
C GLY A 307 -18.16 -1.68 -13.21
N SER A 308 -19.40 -1.93 -13.66
CA SER A 308 -20.18 -0.96 -14.44
C SER A 308 -20.69 0.24 -13.62
N ARG A 309 -20.95 0.07 -12.32
CA ARG A 309 -21.39 1.18 -11.44
C ARG A 309 -20.26 2.14 -11.10
N VAL A 310 -19.04 1.64 -10.93
CA VAL A 310 -17.85 2.48 -10.70
C VAL A 310 -17.47 3.27 -11.98
N ALA A 311 -17.60 2.65 -13.16
CA ALA A 311 -17.36 3.33 -14.43
C ALA A 311 -18.39 4.44 -14.73
N ASN A 312 -19.65 4.29 -14.31
CA ASN A 312 -20.68 5.32 -14.47
C ASN A 312 -20.60 6.41 -13.39
N ALA A 313 -20.14 6.11 -12.17
CA ALA A 313 -19.89 7.12 -11.13
C ALA A 313 -18.75 8.08 -11.51
N LEU A 314 -17.72 7.59 -12.21
CA LEU A 314 -16.62 8.42 -12.73
C LEU A 314 -16.99 9.26 -13.97
N ARG A 315 -18.11 8.95 -14.64
CA ARG A 315 -18.61 9.72 -15.80
C ARG A 315 -19.60 10.83 -15.44
N GLY A 316 -20.16 10.80 -14.24
CA GLY A 316 -21.15 11.79 -13.76
C GLY A 316 -20.56 13.05 -13.11
N SER A 317 -19.25 13.10 -12.84
CA SER A 317 -18.60 14.27 -12.22
C SER A 317 -17.92 15.15 -13.29
N LYS A 318 -18.72 15.67 -14.22
CA LYS A 318 -18.34 16.76 -15.13
C LYS A 318 -19.38 17.86 -14.98
N GLY A 319 -19.10 18.83 -14.10
CA GLY A 319 -19.93 20.02 -13.99
C GLY A 319 -19.77 20.79 -12.70
N GLN A 320 -18.67 21.55 -12.58
CA GLN A 320 -18.64 22.97 -12.17
C GLN A 320 -17.21 23.34 -11.81
N ALA A 321 -16.63 24.24 -12.60
CA ALA A 321 -15.40 24.92 -12.28
C ALA A 321 -15.72 26.11 -11.34
N PRO A 322 -15.00 26.27 -10.22
CA PRO A 322 -14.92 27.55 -9.54
C PRO A 322 -13.69 28.30 -10.03
N THR A 323 -13.96 29.52 -10.46
CA THR A 323 -13.07 30.62 -10.77
C THR A 323 -11.98 30.85 -9.74
N THR A 324 -10.78 31.11 -10.27
CA THR A 324 -9.57 31.54 -9.59
C THR A 324 -9.74 32.93 -8.96
N SER A 325 -9.43 33.06 -7.67
CA SER A 325 -9.11 34.33 -7.03
C SER A 325 -8.06 34.11 -5.93
N GLN A 326 -6.85 34.63 -6.17
CA GLN A 326 -5.96 35.15 -5.10
C GLN A 326 -6.61 36.43 -4.53
N PRO A 327 -6.45 36.78 -3.23
CA PRO A 327 -5.18 37.15 -2.59
C PRO A 327 -5.03 36.50 -1.19
N GLY A 328 -3.87 36.44 -0.53
CA GLY A 328 -3.14 37.55 0.07
C GLY A 328 -2.84 37.19 1.54
N SER A 329 -1.56 37.28 1.90
CA SER A 329 -0.95 37.54 3.21
C SER A 329 -1.81 37.75 4.47
N SER A 330 -1.23 37.28 5.59
CA SER A 330 -1.32 37.75 7.00
C SER A 330 -2.25 37.00 7.97
N LEU A 331 -1.84 37.06 9.26
CA LEU A 331 -2.37 36.48 10.50
C LEU A 331 -1.87 35.07 10.86
N ALA A 332 -1.53 34.79 12.12
CA ALA A 332 -1.28 35.61 13.30
C ALA A 332 -0.60 34.70 14.33
N SER A 333 0.35 35.26 15.05
CA SER A 333 0.85 34.76 16.33
C SER A 333 -0.29 34.79 17.35
N GLU A 334 -0.62 33.62 17.90
CA GLU A 334 -1.44 33.48 19.12
C GLU A 334 -0.46 33.42 20.31
N ASP A 335 -0.27 34.59 20.93
CA ASP A 335 0.22 34.74 22.29
C ASP A 335 -0.94 34.40 23.24
N ASP A 336 -0.83 33.29 23.99
CA ASP A 336 -1.67 33.04 25.16
C ASP A 336 -0.90 33.44 26.42
N ASP A 337 -1.19 34.68 26.81
CA ASP A 337 -0.87 35.35 28.05
C ASP A 337 -1.70 34.71 29.19
N TYR A 338 -1.05 33.96 30.08
CA TYR A 338 -1.64 33.50 31.34
C TYR A 338 -0.99 34.29 32.47
N ASP A 339 -1.52 35.48 32.71
CA ASP A 339 -1.33 36.14 33.99
C ASP A 339 -2.61 36.83 34.46
N ASN A 340 -2.76 36.79 35.77
CA ASN A 340 -3.42 37.76 36.64
C ASN A 340 -4.62 37.29 37.49
N SER A 341 -4.32 37.36 38.80
CA SER A 341 -5.12 37.93 39.89
C SER A 341 -6.12 37.04 40.65
N GLN A 342 -5.79 36.81 41.93
CA GLN A 342 -6.55 37.49 42.98
C GLN A 342 -5.72 37.70 44.26
N ALA A 343 -5.63 38.97 44.65
CA ALA A 343 -5.19 39.46 45.94
C ALA A 343 -6.26 39.22 47.02
N LEU A 344 -5.83 39.02 48.26
CA LEU A 344 -6.61 39.45 49.43
C LEU A 344 -5.66 39.90 50.54
N ASP A 345 -5.80 41.19 50.81
CA ASP A 345 -5.24 42.00 51.88
C ASP A 345 -5.89 41.64 53.23
N GLY A 346 -5.20 41.89 54.35
CA GLY A 346 -5.78 41.60 55.67
C GLY A 346 -4.84 41.69 56.87
N SER A 347 -4.46 42.91 57.26
CA SER A 347 -3.96 43.24 58.61
C SER A 347 -4.87 42.74 59.73
N ARG A 348 -4.31 42.16 60.81
CA ARG A 348 -4.65 42.49 62.20
C ARG A 348 -3.77 41.74 63.22
N THR A 349 -3.23 42.55 64.15
CA THR A 349 -2.71 42.30 65.51
C THR A 349 -1.47 41.44 65.70
#